data_AF-A0A9P5HK58-F1
#
_entry.id   AF-A0A9P5HK58-F1
#
_cell.length_a   1.000
_cell.length_b   1.000
_cell.length_c   1.000
_cell.angle_alpha   90.00
_cell.angle_beta   90.00
_cell.angle_gamma   90.00
#
_symmetry.space_group_name_H-M   'P 1'
#
loop_
_entity.id
_entity.type
_entity.pdbx_description
1 polymer ?
#
loop_
_entity_poly.entity_id
_entity_poly.type
_entity_poly.pdbx_seq_one_letter_code
_entity_poly.pdbx_strand_id
1 'polypeptide(L)'
;MRQMKHLNIPGTDWKLPWQTVFCELIYISNLTRGHVTALSTTIQGFQNFTVSTSKWHSATRVLNEMCAASGEYIPVVRPRLRDGDVGMCVADPSKAMSQIG
;
A
#
# COMPACT_ATOMS: atom_id res chain seq x y z
N MET A 1 2.95 22.49 4.01
CA MET A 1 3.39 21.33 3.19
C MET A 1 3.94 21.87 1.89
N ARG A 2 5.10 21.39 1.42
CA ARG A 2 5.73 21.88 0.18
C ARG A 2 5.19 21.09 -1.01
N GLN A 3 4.62 21.77 -2.00
CA GLN A 3 4.18 21.14 -3.23
C GLN A 3 5.38 20.83 -4.14
N MET A 4 5.45 19.62 -4.67
CA MET A 4 6.48 19.20 -5.61
C MET A 4 6.00 19.39 -7.05
N LYS A 5 6.94 19.65 -7.98
CA LYS A 5 6.65 19.79 -9.42
C LYS A 5 6.50 18.45 -10.14
N HIS A 6 6.94 17.36 -9.53
CA HIS A 6 6.94 16.01 -10.07
C HIS A 6 6.80 15.00 -8.94
N LEU A 7 6.35 13.79 -9.29
CA LEU A 7 6.37 12.62 -8.42
C LEU A 7 7.72 11.91 -8.55
N ASN A 8 8.27 11.48 -7.42
CA ASN A 8 9.44 10.61 -7.40
C ASN A 8 8.98 9.16 -7.32
N ILE A 9 9.37 8.32 -8.28
CA ILE A 9 9.16 6.87 -8.24
C ILE A 9 10.53 6.18 -8.15
N PRO A 10 11.02 5.86 -6.94
CA PRO A 10 12.27 5.12 -6.76
C PRO A 10 12.17 3.71 -7.34
N GLY A 11 13.26 3.19 -7.91
CA GLY A 11 13.23 1.81 -8.43
C GLY A 11 14.26 1.43 -9.50
N THR A 12 15.16 2.33 -9.89
CA THR A 12 16.17 2.05 -10.94
C THR A 12 17.17 0.96 -10.55
N ASP A 13 17.34 0.71 -9.25
CA ASP A 13 18.48 -0.06 -8.74
C ASP A 13 18.11 -1.52 -8.41
N TRP A 14 16.81 -1.86 -8.38
CA TRP A 14 16.38 -3.25 -8.20
C TRP A 14 16.39 -3.98 -9.56
N LYS A 15 17.12 -5.11 -9.65
CA LYS A 15 16.99 -6.10 -10.74
C LYS A 15 15.68 -6.90 -10.67
N LEU A 16 14.62 -6.29 -10.16
CA LEU A 16 13.31 -6.91 -10.13
C LEU A 16 12.66 -6.74 -11.51
N PRO A 17 11.99 -7.78 -12.06
CA PRO A 17 11.36 -7.71 -13.39
C PRO A 17 10.45 -6.49 -13.59
N TRP A 18 9.94 -5.94 -12.49
CA TRP A 18 8.95 -4.89 -12.45
C TRP A 18 9.49 -3.49 -12.09
N GLN A 19 10.80 -3.33 -11.82
CA GLN A 19 11.53 -2.03 -11.74
C GLN A 19 10.97 -0.93 -10.80
N THR A 20 10.06 -1.27 -9.88
CA THR A 20 9.50 -0.37 -8.86
C THR A 20 9.09 -1.17 -7.63
N VAL A 21 8.92 -0.50 -6.48
CA VAL A 21 8.36 -1.15 -5.28
C VAL A 21 6.90 -1.58 -5.52
N PHE A 22 6.52 -2.70 -4.91
CA PHE A 22 5.12 -3.14 -4.80
C PHE A 22 4.63 -2.88 -3.38
N CYS A 23 3.47 -2.23 -3.30
CA CYS A 23 2.78 -1.99 -2.05
C CYS A 23 1.35 -2.46 -2.16
N GLU A 24 0.84 -2.96 -1.05
CA GLU A 24 -0.59 -3.10 -0.88
C GLU A 24 -1.21 -1.75 -0.52
N LEU A 25 -2.29 -1.40 -1.22
CA LEU A 25 -3.09 -0.24 -0.90
C LEU A 25 -4.45 -0.68 -0.35
N ILE A 26 -4.78 -0.18 0.83
CA ILE A 26 -6.09 -0.38 1.44
C ILE A 26 -6.89 0.92 1.39
N TYR A 27 -8.16 0.81 1.03
CA TYR A 27 -9.07 1.94 1.14
C TYR A 27 -9.26 2.32 2.61
N ILE A 28 -9.15 3.61 2.92
CA ILE A 28 -9.10 4.08 4.32
C ILE A 28 -10.32 3.64 5.15
N SER A 29 -11.53 3.56 4.55
CA SER A 29 -12.71 3.12 5.28
C SER A 29 -12.68 1.62 5.62
N ASN A 30 -11.98 0.79 4.85
CA ASN A 30 -11.81 -0.62 5.20
C ASN A 30 -10.87 -0.76 6.39
N LEU A 31 -9.82 0.07 6.46
CA LEU A 31 -8.94 0.10 7.62
C LEU A 31 -9.69 0.55 8.88
N THR A 32 -10.51 1.60 8.81
CA THR A 32 -11.30 2.05 9.96
C THR A 32 -12.34 1.02 10.40
N ARG A 33 -13.01 0.36 9.45
CA ARG A 33 -13.92 -0.76 9.75
C ARG A 33 -13.19 -1.89 10.47
N GLY A 34 -11.98 -2.25 10.05
CA GLY A 34 -11.15 -3.25 10.74
C GLY A 34 -10.90 -2.90 12.22
N HIS A 35 -10.69 -1.63 12.54
CA HIS A 35 -10.55 -1.18 13.94
C HIS A 35 -11.85 -1.31 14.73
N VAL A 36 -12.98 -0.88 14.16
CA VAL A 36 -14.30 -1.00 14.80
C VAL A 36 -14.62 -2.46 15.09
N THR A 37 -14.40 -3.33 14.11
CA THR A 37 -14.62 -4.77 14.24
C THR A 37 -13.73 -5.36 15.33
N ALA A 38 -12.43 -5.06 15.33
CA ALA A 38 -11.51 -5.56 16.36
C ALA A 38 -11.88 -5.11 17.78
N LEU A 39 -12.41 -3.90 17.95
CA LEU A 39 -12.91 -3.40 19.24
C LEU A 39 -14.23 -4.04 19.66
N SER A 40 -15.09 -4.40 18.70
CA SER A 40 -16.39 -5.02 18.95
C SER A 40 -16.30 -6.53 19.24
N THR A 41 -15.21 -7.19 18.84
CA THR A 41 -15.01 -8.61 19.08
C THR A 41 -14.42 -8.85 20.46
N THR A 42 -14.99 -9.81 21.21
CA THR A 42 -14.40 -10.27 22.47
C THR A 42 -13.13 -11.07 22.19
N ILE A 43 -11.98 -10.44 22.38
CA ILE A 43 -10.66 -11.05 22.25
C ILE A 43 -10.09 -11.41 23.62
N GLN A 44 -9.54 -12.63 23.74
CA GLN A 44 -8.80 -13.06 24.92
C GLN A 44 -7.32 -12.66 24.79
N GLY A 45 -6.85 -11.89 25.78
CA GLY A 45 -5.47 -11.44 25.84
C GLY A 45 -5.10 -10.51 24.68
N PHE A 46 -3.80 -10.42 24.39
CA PHE A 46 -3.29 -9.65 23.26
C PHE A 46 -3.41 -10.47 21.98
N GLN A 47 -4.05 -9.89 20.96
CA GLN A 47 -4.16 -10.46 19.62
C GLN A 47 -3.72 -9.42 18.58
N ASN A 48 -2.97 -9.88 17.58
CA ASN A 48 -2.66 -9.10 16.39
C ASN A 48 -3.52 -9.55 15.20
N PHE A 49 -3.87 -8.60 14.34
CA PHE A 49 -4.61 -8.84 13.11
C PHE A 49 -3.98 -8.05 11.97
N THR A 50 -3.83 -8.71 10.83
CA THR A 50 -3.36 -8.09 9.58
C THR A 50 -4.58 -7.68 8.78
N VAL A 51 -4.67 -6.39 8.43
CA VAL A 51 -5.72 -5.88 7.53
C VAL A 51 -5.12 -5.73 6.13
N SER A 52 -5.63 -6.51 5.19
CA SER A 52 -5.09 -6.62 3.84
C SER A 52 -6.23 -6.85 2.83
N THR A 53 -6.04 -6.34 1.62
CA THR A 53 -6.85 -6.57 0.41
C THR A 53 -6.37 -7.78 -0.41
N SER A 54 -5.21 -8.33 -0.08
CA SER A 54 -4.45 -9.32 -0.88
C SER A 54 -4.16 -8.85 -2.32
N LYS A 55 -4.16 -7.53 -2.56
CA LYS A 55 -3.91 -6.93 -3.88
C LYS A 55 -2.69 -6.03 -3.85
N TRP A 56 -1.75 -6.34 -4.73
CA TRP A 56 -0.47 -5.65 -4.84
C TRP A 56 -0.51 -4.65 -6.00
N HIS A 57 -0.01 -3.44 -5.75
CA HIS A 57 0.07 -2.39 -6.73
C HIS A 57 1.51 -1.88 -6.85
N SER A 58 1.94 -1.70 -8.09
CA SER A 58 3.20 -1.00 -8.37
C SER A 58 2.96 0.51 -8.33
N ALA A 59 3.97 1.30 -7.96
CA ALA A 59 3.84 2.77 -7.94
C ALA A 59 3.41 3.34 -9.31
N THR A 60 3.92 2.76 -10.40
CA THR A 60 3.52 3.13 -11.78
C THR A 60 2.04 2.83 -12.04
N ARG A 61 1.50 1.70 -11.55
CA ARG A 61 0.08 1.38 -11.71
C ARG A 61 -0.80 2.39 -10.97
N VAL A 62 -0.43 2.72 -9.73
CA VAL A 62 -1.16 3.70 -8.92
C VAL A 62 -1.15 5.07 -9.60
N LEU A 63 0.00 5.52 -10.10
CA LEU A 63 0.11 6.75 -10.87
C LEU A 63 -0.86 6.77 -12.06
N ASN A 64 -0.88 5.70 -12.87
CA ASN A 64 -1.75 5.63 -14.04
C ASN A 64 -3.24 5.69 -13.66
N GLU A 65 -3.64 4.97 -12.61
CA GLU A 65 -5.01 5.01 -12.09
C GLU A 65 -5.36 6.41 -11.54
N MET A 66 -4.42 7.10 -10.88
CA MET A 66 -4.61 8.48 -10.41
C MET A 66 -4.74 9.48 -11.56
N CYS A 67 -3.90 9.39 -12.59
CA CYS A 67 -4.00 10.24 -13.79
C CYS A 67 -5.34 10.00 -14.50
N ALA A 68 -5.77 8.74 -14.63
CA ALA A 68 -7.06 8.40 -15.23
C ALA A 68 -8.25 8.95 -14.43
N ALA A 69 -8.19 8.88 -13.10
CA ALA A 69 -9.26 9.39 -12.22
C ALA A 69 -9.30 10.92 -12.15
N SER A 70 -8.15 11.59 -12.24
CA SER A 70 -8.06 13.06 -12.17
C SER A 70 -8.19 13.75 -13.52
N GLY A 71 -7.90 13.05 -14.62
CA GLY A 71 -7.75 13.65 -15.96
C GLY A 71 -6.45 14.45 -16.14
N GLU A 72 -5.58 14.46 -15.13
CA GLU A 72 -4.35 15.26 -15.10
C GLU A 72 -3.12 14.40 -15.35
N TYR A 73 -2.14 14.96 -16.06
CA TYR A 73 -0.82 14.35 -16.21
C TYR A 73 0.07 14.74 -15.02
N ILE A 74 0.70 13.74 -14.41
CA ILE A 74 1.64 13.95 -13.29
C ILE A 74 3.07 13.67 -13.79
N PRO A 75 3.97 14.67 -13.82
CA PRO A 75 5.37 14.47 -14.20
C PRO A 75 6.09 13.52 -13.23
N VAL A 76 6.96 12.65 -13.74
CA VAL A 76 7.67 11.64 -12.94
C VAL A 76 9.18 11.73 -13.13
N VAL A 77 9.93 11.58 -12.05
CA VAL A 77 11.37 11.29 -12.08
C VAL A 77 11.66 9.99 -11.32
N ARG A 78 12.73 9.30 -11.72
CA ARG A 78 13.13 8.01 -11.13
C ARG A 78 14.47 8.16 -10.38
N PRO A 79 14.44 8.55 -9.11
CA PRO A 79 15.66 8.62 -8.30
C PRO A 79 16.08 7.22 -7.81
N ARG A 80 17.26 7.18 -7.17
CA ARG A 80 17.70 6.03 -6.38
C ARG A 80 16.71 5.69 -5.26
N LEU A 81 16.80 4.48 -4.75
CA LEU A 81 16.01 4.03 -3.59
C LEU A 81 16.31 4.86 -2.35
N ARG A 82 15.31 4.94 -1.47
CA ARG A 82 15.50 5.49 -0.13
C ARG A 82 16.04 4.39 0.77
N ASP A 83 16.90 4.77 1.70
CA ASP A 83 17.38 3.83 2.71
C ASP A 83 16.19 3.27 3.48
N GLY A 84 16.08 1.94 3.55
CA GLY A 84 14.97 1.23 4.18
C GLY A 84 13.81 0.85 3.24
N ASP A 85 13.81 1.25 1.97
CA ASP A 85 12.84 0.74 1.00
C ASP A 85 13.02 -0.78 0.81
N VAL A 86 11.92 -1.52 0.87
CA VAL A 86 11.86 -2.97 0.62
C VAL A 86 11.17 -3.26 -0.72
N GLY A 87 11.60 -4.31 -1.42
CA GLY A 87 11.08 -4.62 -2.75
C GLY A 87 9.59 -5.03 -2.75
N MET A 88 9.18 -5.82 -1.75
CA MET A 88 7.80 -6.28 -1.57
C MET A 88 7.58 -6.66 -0.10
N CYS A 89 6.43 -6.30 0.46
CA CYS A 89 5.96 -6.75 1.76
C CYS A 89 4.62 -7.45 1.55
N VAL A 90 4.46 -8.67 2.05
CA VAL A 90 3.25 -9.48 1.85
C VAL A 90 2.50 -9.64 3.17
N ALA A 91 1.19 -9.54 3.10
CA ALA A 91 0.27 -9.56 4.22
C ALA A 91 -0.74 -10.70 4.03
N ASP A 92 -0.99 -11.47 5.09
CA ASP A 92 -2.00 -12.53 5.11
C ASP A 92 -3.15 -12.12 6.05
N PRO A 93 -4.34 -11.78 5.50
CA PRO A 93 -5.50 -11.39 6.30
C PRO A 93 -6.32 -12.57 6.85
N SER A 94 -5.90 -13.83 6.66
CA SER A 94 -6.70 -15.01 6.99
C SER A 94 -7.16 -15.05 8.45
N LYS A 95 -6.31 -14.63 9.38
CA LYS A 95 -6.67 -14.53 10.81
C LYS A 95 -7.76 -13.47 11.06
N ALA A 96 -7.67 -12.32 10.41
CA ALA A 96 -8.67 -11.27 10.56
C ALA A 96 -10.03 -11.72 10.00
N MET A 97 -10.03 -12.26 8.78
CA MET A 97 -11.24 -12.76 8.11
C MET A 97 -11.96 -13.86 8.89
N SER A 98 -11.21 -14.72 9.58
CA SER A 98 -11.78 -15.85 10.34
C SER A 98 -12.27 -15.47 11.73
N GLN A 99 -11.64 -14.50 12.40
CA GLN A 99 -11.89 -14.23 13.82
C GLN A 99 -12.65 -12.94 14.08
N ILE A 100 -12.51 -11.94 13.20
CA ILE A 100 -13.15 -10.64 13.37
C ILE A 100 -14.06 -10.28 12.19
N GLY A 101 -13.80 -10.79 10.98
CA GLY A 101 -14.64 -10.62 9.78
C GLY A 101 -13.98 -9.75 8.72
#